data_AF-A0A2V6BMG7-F1
#
_entry.id   AF-A0A2V6BMG7-F1
#
_cell.length_a   1.000
_cell.length_b   1.000
_cell.length_c   1.000
_cell.angle_alpha   90.00
_cell.angle_beta   90.00
_cell.angle_gamma   90.00
#
_symmetry.space_group_name_H-M   'P 1'
#
loop_
_entity.id
_entity.type
_entity.pdbx_description
1 polymer ?
#
loop_
_entity_poly.entity_id
_entity_poly.type
_entity_poly.pdbx_seq_one_letter_code
_entity_poly.pdbx_strand_id
1 'polypeptide(L)'
;GISLLVVFGLVLIVLFSWLRARGGFTFIDCVVKNRAVIAEPWREFRKEGNSYFLFSLVITFVLIVFAALLALPLIVLAFKGRYFLYLHRDRLDVYVILIIAAWIFVILLVIIAWALIASFMVPVMYRRRCRAYEAFRAVLSLIAAHPGEILLYCLFLVV
;
A
#
# COMPACT_ATOMS: atom_id res chain seq x y z
N GLY A 1 -12.46 24.26 14.24
CA GLY A 1 -13.15 23.66 13.08
C GLY A 1 -12.27 22.67 12.34
N ILE A 2 -11.32 23.15 11.54
CA ILE A 2 -10.52 22.34 10.60
C ILE A 2 -9.65 21.29 11.31
N SER A 3 -8.98 21.65 12.41
CA SER A 3 -8.13 20.69 13.15
C SER A 3 -8.92 19.49 13.70
N LEU A 4 -10.15 19.71 14.21
CA LEU A 4 -11.03 18.63 14.67
C LEU A 4 -11.48 17.73 13.53
N LEU A 5 -11.79 18.29 12.36
CA LEU A 5 -12.15 17.51 11.16
C LEU A 5 -10.99 16.64 10.67
N VAL A 6 -9.76 17.18 10.68
CA VAL A 6 -8.56 16.44 10.29
C VAL A 6 -8.30 15.28 11.24
N VAL A 7 -8.37 15.52 12.56
CA VAL A 7 -8.20 14.47 13.57
C VAL A 7 -9.27 13.40 13.43
N PHE A 8 -10.53 13.80 13.25
CA PHE A 8 -11.63 12.87 13.05
C PHE A 8 -11.43 11.99 11.80
N GLY A 9 -11.04 12.59 10.68
CA GLY A 9 -10.72 11.87 9.45
C GLY A 9 -9.58 10.86 9.64
N LEU A 10 -8.51 11.24 10.34
CA LEU A 10 -7.39 10.35 10.66
C LEU A 10 -7.84 9.15 11.51
N VAL A 11 -8.66 9.39 12.54
CA VAL A 11 -9.23 8.33 13.38
C VAL A 11 -10.08 7.36 12.55
N LEU A 12 -10.90 7.88 11.63
CA LEU A 12 -11.70 7.03 10.75
C LEU A 12 -10.82 6.19 9.82
N ILE A 13 -9.80 6.78 9.19
CA ILE A 13 -8.88 6.05 8.31
C ILE A 13 -8.20 4.89 9.07
N VAL A 14 -7.72 5.19 10.28
CA VAL A 14 -7.08 4.21 11.17
C VAL A 14 -8.08 3.11 11.56
N LEU A 15 -9.30 3.48 11.92
CA LEU A 15 -10.34 2.54 12.34
C LEU A 15 -10.78 1.64 11.17
N PHE A 16 -11.01 2.20 9.98
CA PHE A 16 -11.37 1.43 8.79
C PHE A 16 -10.22 0.53 8.33
N SER A 17 -8.97 1.00 8.40
CA SER A 17 -7.78 0.17 8.13
C SER A 17 -7.71 -1.03 9.07
N TRP A 18 -7.92 -0.80 10.37
CA TRP A 18 -7.97 -1.85 11.37
C TRP A 18 -9.13 -2.82 11.14
N LEU A 19 -10.32 -2.30 10.80
CA LEU A 19 -11.49 -3.10 10.50
C LEU A 19 -11.26 -3.96 9.25
N ARG A 20 -10.63 -3.41 8.20
CA ARG A 20 -10.28 -4.14 6.97
C ARG A 20 -9.28 -5.26 7.26
N ALA A 21 -8.25 -4.99 8.07
CA ALA A 21 -7.28 -5.99 8.51
C ALA A 21 -7.95 -7.18 9.21
N ARG A 22 -8.89 -6.91 10.14
CA ARG A 22 -9.58 -7.93 10.95
C ARG A 22 -10.70 -8.64 10.17
N GLY A 23 -11.42 -7.88 9.35
CA GLY A 23 -12.47 -8.37 8.48
C GLY A 23 -11.94 -9.33 7.42
N GLY A 24 -10.74 -9.10 6.90
CA GLY A 24 -10.09 -10.01 5.93
C GLY A 24 -9.91 -11.43 6.47
N PHE A 25 -9.43 -11.59 7.71
CA PHE A 25 -9.28 -12.92 8.33
C PHE A 25 -10.63 -13.60 8.58
N THR A 26 -11.63 -12.84 9.01
CA THR A 26 -12.98 -13.36 9.22
C THR A 26 -13.61 -13.81 7.91
N PHE A 27 -13.46 -13.03 6.84
CA PHE A 27 -13.94 -13.37 5.50
C PHE A 27 -13.31 -14.66 4.98
N ILE A 28 -11.97 -14.78 5.06
CA ILE A 28 -11.26 -16.00 4.63
C ILE A 28 -11.71 -17.21 5.46
N ASP A 29 -11.90 -17.06 6.77
CA ASP A 29 -12.38 -18.15 7.61
C ASP A 29 -13.80 -18.61 7.22
N CYS A 30 -14.71 -17.67 6.93
CA CYS A 30 -16.05 -17.97 6.45
C CYS A 30 -16.04 -18.73 5.11
N VAL A 31 -15.18 -18.32 4.17
CA VAL A 31 -15.04 -18.95 2.85
C VAL A 31 -14.45 -20.36 2.98
N VAL A 32 -13.39 -20.53 3.77
CA VAL A 32 -12.69 -21.81 3.90
C VAL A 32 -13.52 -22.85 4.65
N LYS A 33 -14.23 -22.44 5.70
CA LYS A 33 -14.99 -23.36 6.57
C LYS A 33 -16.48 -23.38 6.25
N ASN A 34 -16.91 -22.66 5.21
CA ASN A 34 -18.30 -22.51 4.78
C ASN A 34 -19.26 -22.22 5.95
N ARG A 35 -18.89 -21.23 6.79
CA ARG A 35 -19.64 -20.87 8.00
C ARG A 35 -19.80 -19.36 8.11
N ALA A 36 -20.95 -18.89 8.60
CA ALA A 36 -21.24 -17.47 8.78
C ALA A 36 -21.04 -17.02 10.23
N VAL A 37 -19.89 -17.36 10.83
CA VAL A 37 -19.60 -17.03 12.24
C VAL A 37 -18.59 -15.88 12.31
N ILE A 38 -18.99 -14.76 12.89
CA ILE A 38 -18.15 -13.56 12.97
C ILE A 38 -17.38 -13.49 14.29
N ALA A 39 -18.02 -13.87 15.42
CA ALA A 39 -17.48 -13.63 16.75
C ALA A 39 -16.26 -14.52 17.10
N GLU A 40 -16.27 -15.78 16.70
CA GLU A 40 -15.17 -16.73 16.96
C GLU A 40 -13.88 -16.35 16.22
N PRO A 41 -13.88 -16.17 14.88
CA PRO A 41 -12.66 -15.80 14.15
C PRO A 41 -12.12 -14.43 14.59
N TRP A 42 -13.01 -13.51 14.98
CA TRP A 42 -12.62 -12.19 15.45
C TRP A 42 -11.81 -12.21 16.76
N ARG A 43 -12.05 -13.18 17.64
CA ARG A 43 -11.26 -13.37 18.87
C ARG A 43 -10.00 -14.16 18.58
N GLU A 44 -10.11 -15.20 17.76
CA GLU A 44 -9.04 -16.13 17.46
C GLU A 44 -7.88 -15.45 16.69
N PHE A 45 -8.18 -14.70 15.63
CA PHE A 45 -7.19 -14.03 14.77
C PHE A 45 -6.82 -12.61 15.27
N ARG A 46 -7.07 -12.29 16.55
CA ARG A 46 -6.80 -10.95 17.09
C ARG A 46 -5.30 -10.61 17.05
N LYS A 47 -4.42 -11.58 17.32
CA LYS A 47 -2.97 -11.35 17.37
C LYS A 47 -2.41 -11.11 15.97
N GLU A 48 -2.80 -11.94 15.03
CA GLU A 48 -2.41 -11.91 13.62
C GLU A 48 -2.95 -10.64 12.94
N GLY A 49 -4.23 -10.33 13.15
CA GLY A 49 -4.86 -9.11 12.64
C GLY A 49 -4.22 -7.83 13.19
N ASN A 50 -3.84 -7.79 14.47
CA ASN A 50 -3.16 -6.63 15.05
C ASN A 50 -1.73 -6.48 14.52
N SER A 51 -1.01 -7.61 14.33
CA SER A 51 0.31 -7.59 13.70
C SER A 51 0.25 -7.11 12.25
N TYR A 52 -0.76 -7.54 11.48
CA TYR A 52 -0.98 -7.08 10.10
C TYR A 52 -1.33 -5.60 10.05
N PHE A 53 -2.21 -5.13 10.93
CA PHE A 53 -2.57 -3.71 11.01
C PHE A 53 -1.34 -2.83 11.31
N LEU A 54 -0.56 -3.16 12.34
CA LEU A 54 0.65 -2.40 12.68
C LEU A 54 1.68 -2.42 11.54
N PHE A 55 1.89 -3.59 10.93
CA PHE A 55 2.82 -3.71 9.80
C PHE A 55 2.35 -2.90 8.59
N SER A 56 1.06 -2.99 8.24
CA SER A 56 0.47 -2.23 7.14
C SER A 56 0.55 -0.72 7.39
N LEU A 57 0.34 -0.26 8.63
CA LEU A 57 0.48 1.14 9.01
C LEU A 57 1.92 1.61 8.84
N VAL A 58 2.90 0.86 9.35
CA VAL A 58 4.33 1.18 9.21
C VAL A 58 4.74 1.23 7.75
N ILE A 59 4.35 0.25 6.93
CA ILE A 59 4.68 0.27 5.50
C ILE A 59 4.00 1.44 4.79
N THR A 60 2.72 1.72 5.07
CA THR A 60 2.02 2.87 4.49
C THR A 60 2.74 4.18 4.82
N PHE A 61 3.19 4.33 6.07
CA PHE A 61 3.96 5.49 6.49
C PHE A 61 5.30 5.59 5.74
N VAL A 62 6.04 4.48 5.61
CA VAL A 62 7.29 4.43 4.83
C VAL A 62 7.05 4.79 3.36
N LEU A 63 5.97 4.30 2.75
CA LEU A 63 5.61 4.62 1.37
C LEU A 63 5.27 6.10 1.19
N ILE A 64 4.57 6.71 2.15
CA ILE A 64 4.28 8.16 2.13
C ILE A 64 5.57 8.96 2.21
N VAL A 65 6.47 8.62 3.15
CA VAL A 65 7.76 9.29 3.29
C VAL A 65 8.60 9.12 2.03
N PHE A 66 8.66 7.92 1.46
CA PHE A 66 9.36 7.64 0.21
C PHE A 66 8.80 8.46 -0.96
N ALA A 67 7.48 8.55 -1.10
CA ALA A 67 6.83 9.38 -2.11
C ALA A 67 7.16 10.86 -1.95
N ALA A 68 7.14 11.37 -0.71
CA ALA A 68 7.50 12.75 -0.39
C ALA A 68 8.97 13.05 -0.71
N LEU A 69 9.89 12.12 -0.40
CA LEU A 69 11.31 12.25 -0.73
C LEU A 69 11.54 12.27 -2.24
N LEU A 70 10.85 11.39 -2.99
CA LEU A 70 10.91 11.39 -4.46
C LEU A 70 10.33 12.68 -5.07
N ALA A 71 9.47 13.40 -4.36
CA ALA A 71 8.92 14.67 -4.82
C ALA A 71 9.86 15.86 -4.55
N LEU A 72 10.92 15.71 -3.75
CA LEU A 72 11.86 16.81 -3.44
C LEU A 72 12.50 17.44 -4.69
N PRO A 73 12.96 16.69 -5.72
CA PRO A 73 13.51 17.29 -6.94
C PRO A 73 12.48 18.15 -7.68
N LEU A 74 11.21 17.74 -7.70
CA LEU A 74 10.11 18.52 -8.29
C LEU A 74 9.89 19.82 -7.52
N ILE A 75 9.93 19.76 -6.19
CA ILE A 75 9.79 20.94 -5.32
C ILE A 75 10.96 21.90 -5.53
N VAL A 76 12.20 21.41 -5.51
CA VAL A 76 13.41 22.22 -5.76
C VAL A 76 13.38 22.86 -7.15
N LEU A 77 12.95 22.11 -8.17
CA LEU A 77 12.79 22.63 -9.52
C LEU A 77 11.68 23.68 -9.61
N ALA A 78 10.58 23.51 -8.90
CA ALA A 78 9.51 24.51 -8.84
C ALA A 78 9.97 25.81 -8.14
N PHE A 79 10.75 25.71 -7.07
CA PHE A 79 11.30 26.87 -6.36
C PHE A 79 12.40 27.58 -7.17
N LYS A 80 13.37 26.85 -7.74
CA LYS A 80 14.43 27.43 -8.58
C LYS A 80 13.93 27.89 -9.95
N GLY A 81 12.92 27.21 -10.50
CA GLY A 81 12.27 27.54 -11.76
C GLY A 81 11.67 28.94 -11.76
N ARG A 82 11.21 29.46 -10.60
CA ARG A 82 10.75 30.85 -10.48
C ARG A 82 11.85 31.91 -10.71
N TYR A 83 13.11 31.57 -10.48
CA TYR A 83 14.26 32.46 -10.70
C TYR A 83 14.87 32.32 -12.11
N PHE A 84 14.76 31.13 -12.73
CA PHE A 84 15.37 30.83 -14.03
C PHE A 84 14.46 31.12 -15.24
N LEU A 85 13.23 31.59 -14.98
CA LEU A 85 12.11 31.66 -15.92
C LEU A 85 12.23 32.75 -17.02
N TYR A 86 13.33 33.50 -17.06
CA TYR A 86 13.48 34.63 -17.99
C TYR A 86 14.29 34.31 -19.26
N LEU A 87 15.09 33.23 -19.30
CA LEU A 87 16.02 33.02 -20.42
C LEU A 87 15.70 31.85 -21.38
N HIS A 88 15.01 30.77 -20.98
CA HIS A 88 14.82 29.56 -21.83
C HIS A 88 13.46 28.87 -21.59
N ARG A 89 12.35 29.53 -21.95
CA ARG A 89 10.98 29.10 -21.64
C ARG A 89 10.54 27.79 -22.31
N ASP A 90 10.94 27.51 -23.56
CA ASP A 90 10.39 26.36 -24.31
C ASP A 90 10.97 24.99 -23.95
N ARG A 91 12.22 24.88 -23.46
CA ARG A 91 12.83 23.58 -23.13
C ARG A 91 12.55 23.10 -21.70
N LEU A 92 12.32 24.03 -20.76
CA LEU A 92 12.12 23.67 -19.35
C LEU A 92 10.77 22.99 -19.10
N ASP A 93 9.74 23.35 -19.87
CA ASP A 93 8.39 22.77 -19.72
C ASP A 93 8.37 21.26 -20.02
N VAL A 94 9.12 20.81 -21.04
CA VAL A 94 9.20 19.39 -21.40
C VAL A 94 9.88 18.56 -20.30
N TYR A 95 10.97 19.05 -19.71
CA TYR A 95 11.66 18.35 -18.62
C TYR A 95 10.82 18.26 -17.35
N VAL A 96 10.09 19.33 -16.99
CA VAL A 96 9.19 19.32 -15.83
C VAL A 96 8.09 18.28 -16.00
N ILE A 97 7.44 18.25 -17.17
CA ILE A 97 6.38 17.29 -17.48
C ILE A 97 6.92 15.85 -17.42
N LEU A 98 8.10 15.60 -17.97
CA LEU A 98 8.73 14.27 -17.93
C LEU A 98 9.05 13.82 -16.50
N ILE A 99 9.56 14.70 -15.64
CA ILE A 99 9.86 14.34 -14.24
C ILE A 99 8.57 14.06 -13.46
N ILE A 100 7.50 14.84 -13.68
CA ILE A 100 6.20 14.59 -13.06
C ILE A 100 5.63 13.25 -13.53
N ALA A 101 5.65 12.99 -14.84
CA ALA A 101 5.18 11.73 -15.41
C ALA A 101 5.96 10.53 -14.86
N ALA A 102 7.29 10.63 -14.78
CA ALA A 102 8.14 9.60 -14.19
C ALA A 102 7.83 9.39 -12.70
N TRP A 103 7.61 10.46 -11.94
CA TRP A 103 7.24 10.37 -10.53
C TRP A 103 5.89 9.66 -10.34
N ILE A 104 4.86 10.06 -11.10
CA ILE A 104 3.54 9.39 -11.08
C ILE A 104 3.67 7.92 -11.44
N PHE A 105 4.45 7.59 -12.47
CA PHE A 105 4.67 6.21 -12.91
C PHE A 105 5.32 5.36 -11.80
N VAL A 106 6.37 5.88 -11.14
CA VAL A 106 7.03 5.18 -10.03
C VAL A 106 6.08 4.98 -8.86
N ILE A 107 5.29 6.00 -8.48
CA ILE A 107 4.29 5.88 -7.41
C ILE A 107 3.24 4.83 -7.76
N LEU A 108 2.75 4.81 -9.00
CA LEU A 108 1.79 3.82 -9.45
C LEU A 108 2.35 2.39 -9.34
N LEU A 109 3.59 2.17 -9.79
CA LEU A 109 4.25 0.87 -9.67
C LEU A 109 4.37 0.42 -8.22
N VAL A 110 4.75 1.33 -7.32
CA VAL A 110 4.88 1.05 -5.89
C VAL A 110 3.54 0.70 -5.26
N ILE A 111 2.46 1.42 -5.61
CA ILE A 111 1.10 1.13 -5.14
C ILE A 111 0.65 -0.25 -5.61
N ILE A 112 0.85 -0.59 -6.88
CA ILE A 112 0.49 -1.90 -7.44
C ILE A 112 1.28 -3.00 -6.74
N ALA A 113 2.59 -2.84 -6.58
CA ALA A 113 3.44 -3.82 -5.90
C ALA A 113 2.97 -4.06 -4.46
N TRP A 114 2.66 -3.00 -3.71
CA TRP A 114 2.13 -3.12 -2.36
C TRP A 114 0.76 -3.79 -2.32
N ALA A 115 -0.16 -3.42 -3.21
CA ALA A 115 -1.50 -4.01 -3.30
C ALA A 115 -1.45 -5.51 -3.60
N LEU A 116 -0.53 -5.92 -4.49
CA LEU A 116 -0.30 -7.32 -4.82
C LEU A 116 0.21 -8.09 -3.60
N ILE A 117 1.25 -7.58 -2.93
CA ILE A 117 1.82 -8.21 -1.73
C ILE A 117 0.74 -8.33 -0.63
N ALA A 118 0.01 -7.25 -0.36
CA ALA A 118 -1.03 -7.22 0.67
C ALA A 118 -2.16 -8.23 0.40
N SER A 119 -2.52 -8.45 -0.87
CA SER A 119 -3.53 -9.43 -1.29
C SER A 119 -3.13 -10.87 -0.93
N PHE A 120 -1.84 -11.22 -1.06
CA PHE A 120 -1.33 -12.55 -0.72
C PHE A 120 -0.94 -12.71 0.76
N MET A 121 -0.66 -11.61 1.46
CA MET A 121 -0.29 -11.66 2.88
C MET A 121 -1.41 -12.23 3.75
N VAL A 122 -2.67 -11.85 3.54
CA VAL A 122 -3.80 -12.31 4.37
C VAL A 122 -3.99 -13.84 4.26
N PRO A 123 -4.04 -14.46 3.06
CA PRO A 123 -4.09 -15.92 2.94
C PRO A 123 -2.88 -16.65 3.54
N VAL A 124 -1.66 -16.12 3.35
CA VAL A 124 -0.44 -16.72 3.91
C VAL A 124 -0.46 -16.69 5.43
N MET A 125 -0.84 -15.55 6.03
CA MET A 125 -0.99 -15.42 7.48
C MET A 125 -2.08 -16.34 8.03
N TYR A 126 -3.20 -16.46 7.32
CA TYR A 126 -4.29 -17.36 7.71
C TYR A 126 -3.85 -18.82 7.72
N ARG A 127 -3.14 -19.28 6.68
CA ARG A 127 -2.70 -20.69 6.55
C ARG A 127 -1.54 -21.03 7.48
N ARG A 128 -0.55 -20.15 7.64
CA ARG A 128 0.67 -20.42 8.43
C ARG A 128 0.61 -19.94 9.88
N ARG A 129 -0.45 -19.21 10.28
CA ARG A 129 -0.59 -18.60 11.62
C ARG A 129 0.65 -17.80 12.04
N CYS A 130 1.25 -17.09 11.09
CA CYS A 130 2.51 -16.37 11.26
C CYS A 130 2.30 -14.86 11.44
N ARG A 131 3.35 -14.17 11.90
CA ARG A 131 3.36 -12.69 12.02
C ARG A 131 3.43 -12.04 10.63
N ALA A 132 2.99 -10.78 10.54
CA ALA A 132 2.94 -10.05 9.27
C ALA A 132 4.30 -9.96 8.55
N TYR A 133 5.40 -9.80 9.29
CA TYR A 133 6.76 -9.77 8.72
C TYR A 133 7.17 -11.11 8.07
N GLU A 134 6.82 -12.23 8.70
CA GLU A 134 7.13 -13.57 8.16
C GLU A 134 6.30 -13.83 6.90
N ALA A 135 5.03 -13.45 6.91
CA ALA A 135 4.18 -13.50 5.73
C ALA A 135 4.70 -12.62 4.60
N PHE A 136 5.17 -11.40 4.90
CA PHE A 136 5.77 -10.51 3.91
C PHE A 136 6.99 -11.15 3.25
N ARG A 137 7.93 -11.71 4.03
CA ARG A 137 9.10 -12.41 3.48
C ARG A 137 8.70 -13.62 2.64
N ALA A 138 7.72 -14.40 3.10
CA ALA A 138 7.23 -15.55 2.37
C ALA A 138 6.61 -15.15 1.02
N VAL A 139 5.76 -14.11 1.01
CA VAL A 139 5.16 -13.58 -0.22
C VAL A 139 6.23 -13.02 -1.14
N LEU A 140 7.20 -12.26 -0.61
CA LEU A 140 8.30 -11.72 -1.42
C LEU A 140 9.14 -12.83 -2.06
N SER A 141 9.44 -13.89 -1.30
CA SER A 141 10.15 -15.06 -1.82
C SER A 141 9.35 -15.81 -2.89
N LEU A 142 8.02 -15.88 -2.73
CA LEU A 142 7.12 -16.50 -3.71
C LEU A 142 7.10 -15.67 -5.01
N ILE A 143 7.08 -14.33 -4.88
CA ILE A 143 7.12 -13.41 -6.01
C ILE A 143 8.43 -13.52 -6.78
N ALA A 144 9.55 -13.61 -6.06
CA ALA A 144 10.85 -13.79 -6.68
C ALA A 144 11.00 -15.17 -7.37
N ALA A 145 10.37 -16.22 -6.82
CA ALA A 145 10.45 -17.57 -7.36
C ALA A 145 9.56 -17.79 -8.60
N HIS A 146 8.39 -17.14 -8.67
CA HIS A 146 7.40 -17.38 -9.74
C HIS A 146 6.88 -16.09 -10.38
N PRO A 147 7.73 -15.28 -11.04
CA PRO A 147 7.32 -14.00 -11.61
C PRO A 147 6.27 -14.15 -12.73
N GLY A 148 6.32 -15.25 -13.50
CA GLY A 148 5.40 -15.49 -14.62
C GLY A 148 3.95 -15.73 -14.19
N GLU A 149 3.73 -16.51 -13.13
CA GLU A 149 2.38 -16.80 -12.60
C GLU A 149 1.74 -15.56 -12.00
N ILE A 150 2.55 -14.70 -11.38
CA ILE A 150 2.08 -13.43 -10.82
C ILE A 150 1.71 -12.45 -11.92
N LEU A 151 2.44 -12.45 -13.04
CA LEU A 151 2.08 -11.63 -14.19
C LEU A 151 0.70 -12.05 -14.74
N LEU A 152 0.43 -13.37 -14.81
CA LEU A 152 -0.88 -13.89 -15.20
C LEU A 152 -1.98 -13.52 -14.19
N TYR A 153 -1.68 -13.57 -12.88
CA TYR A 153 -2.62 -13.12 -11.86
C TYR A 153 -2.93 -11.62 -11.99
N CYS A 154 -1.92 -10.78 -12.23
CA CYS A 154 -2.12 -9.35 -12.50
C CYS A 154 -2.97 -9.13 -13.75
N LEU A 155 -2.74 -9.90 -14.82
CA LEU A 155 -3.55 -9.83 -16.05
C LEU A 155 -5.00 -10.21 -15.77
N PHE A 156 -5.24 -11.29 -15.02
CA PHE A 156 -6.58 -11.71 -14.62
C PHE A 156 -7.29 -10.68 -13.74
N LEU A 157 -6.56 -9.92 -12.93
CA LEU A 157 -7.15 -8.87 -12.08
C LEU A 157 -7.60 -7.64 -12.89
N VAL A 158 -6.99 -7.41 -14.05
CA VAL A 158 -7.31 -6.28 -14.94
C VAL A 158 -8.49 -6.58 -15.88
N VAL A 159 -8.73 -7.86 -16.19
CA VAL A 159 -9.83 -8.35 -17.05
C VAL A 159 -11.10 -8.53 -16.23
#